data_AF-A0A7J4FXI0-F1
#
_entry.id   AF-A0A7J4FXI0-F1
#
_cell.length_a   1.000
_cell.length_b   1.000
_cell.length_c   1.000
_cell.angle_alpha   90.00
_cell.angle_beta   90.00
_cell.angle_gamma   90.00
#
_symmetry.space_group_name_H-M   'P 1'
#
loop_
_entity.id
_entity.type
_entity.pdbx_description
1 polymer ?
#
loop_
_entity_poly.entity_id
_entity_poly.type
_entity_poly.pdbx_seq_one_letter_code
_entity_poly.pdbx_strand_id
1 'polypeptide(L)'
;MLMLRTGEIKQRIGVLTIVSKKVFFEEEEIELKYDSITEILDKFSDEDSCAYEMITPEIAYLVRENILFSDPVKCIIKPQSQLDLLAIRDVLKGA
;
A
#
# COMPACT_ATOMS: atom_id res chain seq x y z
N MET A 1 -12.50 -14.39 -5.62
CA MET A 1 -11.83 -13.79 -4.45
C MET A 1 -10.78 -12.76 -4.89
N LEU A 2 -9.85 -13.10 -5.79
CA LEU A 2 -8.84 -12.16 -6.32
C LEU A 2 -9.44 -10.90 -6.96
N MET A 3 -10.43 -11.03 -7.84
CA MET A 3 -11.09 -9.86 -8.47
C MET A 3 -11.73 -8.91 -7.45
N LEU A 4 -12.36 -9.45 -6.41
CA LEU A 4 -12.93 -8.64 -5.33
C LEU A 4 -11.83 -7.84 -4.64
N ARG A 5 -10.74 -8.52 -4.26
CA ARG A 5 -9.62 -7.88 -3.56
C ARG A 5 -8.90 -6.84 -4.42
N THR A 6 -8.73 -7.13 -5.71
CA THR A 6 -8.21 -6.18 -6.71
C THR A 6 -9.09 -4.94 -6.79
N GLY A 7 -10.41 -5.12 -6.83
CA GLY A 7 -11.38 -4.03 -6.80
C GLY A 7 -11.29 -3.19 -5.52
N GLU A 8 -11.19 -3.83 -4.35
CA GLU A 8 -11.02 -3.15 -3.06
C GLU A 8 -9.75 -2.30 -3.02
N ILE A 9 -8.60 -2.89 -3.38
CA ILE A 9 -7.31 -2.19 -3.41
C ILE A 9 -7.36 -1.03 -4.40
N LYS A 10 -7.89 -1.26 -5.61
CA LYS A 10 -8.05 -0.22 -6.63
C LYS A 10 -8.90 0.95 -6.13
N GLN A 11 -10.01 0.69 -5.44
CA GLN A 11 -10.86 1.77 -4.90
C GLN A 11 -10.18 2.53 -3.76
N ARG A 12 -9.50 1.83 -2.84
CA ARG A 12 -8.80 2.46 -1.69
C ARG A 12 -7.66 3.37 -2.09
N ILE A 13 -6.96 3.06 -3.19
CA ILE A 13 -5.86 3.86 -3.70
C ILE A 13 -6.38 4.89 -4.70
N GLY A 14 -7.26 4.48 -5.62
CA GLY A 14 -7.81 5.36 -6.65
C GLY A 14 -8.55 6.58 -6.10
N VAL A 15 -9.20 6.47 -4.93
CA VAL A 15 -9.85 7.61 -4.28
C VAL A 15 -8.87 8.76 -3.98
N LEU A 16 -7.58 8.47 -3.77
CA LEU A 16 -6.54 9.48 -3.51
C LEU A 16 -6.32 10.41 -4.72
N THR A 17 -6.71 10.01 -5.92
CA THR A 17 -6.67 10.88 -7.12
C THR A 17 -7.82 11.89 -7.16
N ILE A 18 -8.87 11.65 -6.37
CA ILE A 18 -10.10 12.45 -6.35
C ILE A 18 -10.11 13.36 -5.12
N VAL A 19 -9.61 12.87 -3.99
CA VAL A 19 -9.64 13.57 -2.70
C VAL A 19 -8.26 13.68 -2.08
N SER A 20 -7.97 14.84 -1.49
CA SER A 20 -6.82 15.05 -0.61
C SER A 20 -7.03 14.34 0.73
N LYS A 21 -6.85 13.02 0.75
CA LYS A 21 -6.98 12.21 1.97
C LYS A 21 -5.82 12.51 2.91
N LYS A 22 -6.14 12.95 4.13
CA LYS A 22 -5.17 13.15 5.20
C LYS A 22 -5.22 12.02 6.21
N VAL A 23 -4.07 11.67 6.75
CA VAL A 23 -3.91 10.73 7.86
C VAL A 23 -3.21 11.42 9.01
N PHE A 24 -3.57 11.03 10.24
CA PHE A 24 -2.85 11.46 11.43
C PHE A 24 -1.66 10.52 11.67
N PHE A 25 -0.46 11.07 11.76
CA PHE A 25 0.80 10.34 11.89
C PHE A 25 1.78 11.17 12.73
N GLU A 26 2.29 10.60 13.83
CA GLU A 26 3.24 11.27 14.75
C GLU A 26 2.81 12.70 15.13
N GLU A 27 1.55 12.87 15.53
CA GLU A 27 0.95 14.16 15.93
C GLU A 27 0.66 15.16 14.79
N GLU A 28 0.94 14.81 13.54
CA GLU A 28 0.70 15.66 12.36
C GLU A 28 -0.39 15.11 11.44
N GLU A 29 -1.08 16.00 10.73
CA GLU A 29 -1.94 15.61 9.60
C GLU A 29 -1.15 15.66 8.29
N ILE A 30 -0.95 14.50 7.69
CA ILE A 30 -0.19 14.35 6.45
C ILE A 30 -1.12 13.96 5.32
N GLU A 31 -1.07 14.70 4.21
CA GLU A 31 -1.78 14.37 2.98
C GLU A 31 -1.09 13.22 2.25
N LEU A 32 -1.85 12.16 1.97
CA LEU A 32 -1.37 11.03 1.20
C LEU A 32 -1.38 11.35 -0.29
N LYS A 33 -0.27 11.05 -0.96
CA LYS A 33 -0.16 11.18 -2.41
C LYS A 33 -0.35 9.83 -3.08
N TYR A 34 -1.16 9.81 -4.14
CA TYR A 34 -1.37 8.63 -4.96
C TYR A 34 -0.04 8.06 -5.49
N ASP A 35 0.80 8.93 -6.06
CA ASP A 35 2.08 8.53 -6.65
C ASP A 35 3.01 7.85 -5.64
N SER A 36 3.15 8.41 -4.43
CA SER A 36 3.94 7.82 -3.35
C SER A 36 3.44 6.43 -2.94
N ILE A 37 2.12 6.24 -2.91
CA ILE A 37 1.51 4.94 -2.59
C ILE A 37 1.79 3.94 -3.71
N THR A 38 1.62 4.32 -4.97
CA THR A 38 1.87 3.43 -6.10
C THR A 38 3.35 3.07 -6.24
N GLU A 39 4.27 4.00 -5.96
CA GLU A 39 5.71 3.73 -5.92
C GLU A 39 6.08 2.67 -4.87
N ILE A 40 5.42 2.70 -3.70
CA ILE A 40 5.64 1.66 -2.68
C ILE A 40 5.10 0.31 -3.16
N LEU A 41 3.92 0.31 -3.78
CA LEU A 41 3.29 -0.93 -4.25
C LEU A 41 4.00 -1.55 -5.45
N ASP A 42 4.61 -0.72 -6.31
CA ASP A 42 5.35 -1.17 -7.49
C ASP A 42 6.58 -2.01 -7.13
N LYS A 43 7.13 -1.83 -5.93
CA LYS A 43 8.20 -2.70 -5.42
C LYS A 43 7.79 -4.18 -5.35
N PHE A 44 6.49 -4.46 -5.25
CA PHE A 44 5.95 -5.82 -5.22
C PHE A 44 5.62 -6.39 -6.62
N SER A 45 5.93 -5.67 -7.70
CA SER A 45 5.77 -6.14 -9.07
C SER A 45 6.58 -7.43 -9.32
N ASP A 46 7.82 -7.45 -8.83
CA ASP A 46 8.75 -8.59 -8.99
C ASP A 46 9.19 -9.22 -7.66
N GLU A 47 9.04 -8.50 -6.54
CA GLU A 47 9.43 -8.98 -5.21
C GLU A 47 8.20 -9.31 -4.35
N ASP A 48 8.36 -10.23 -3.39
CA ASP A 48 7.29 -10.59 -2.44
C ASP A 48 7.43 -9.83 -1.11
N SER A 49 8.56 -9.15 -0.89
CA SER A 49 8.86 -8.34 0.30
C SER A 49 9.96 -7.33 0.01
N CYS A 50 9.92 -6.16 0.64
CA CYS A 50 10.89 -5.09 0.46
C CYS A 50 11.35 -4.54 1.81
N ALA A 51 12.63 -4.14 1.90
CA ALA A 51 13.16 -3.51 3.12
C ALA A 51 12.62 -2.07 3.28
N TYR A 52 12.53 -1.62 4.53
CA TYR A 52 12.25 -0.22 4.87
C TYR A 52 13.20 0.26 5.97
N GLU A 53 13.56 1.54 5.95
CA GLU A 53 14.36 2.16 7.02
C GLU A 53 13.46 2.68 8.14
N MET A 54 12.35 3.32 7.76
CA MET A 54 11.34 3.83 8.69
C MET A 54 9.93 3.62 8.13
N ILE A 55 8.94 3.54 9.03
CA ILE A 55 7.53 3.53 8.63
C ILE A 55 7.15 4.96 8.24
N THR A 56 6.77 5.14 6.98
CA THR A 56 6.23 6.42 6.49
C THR A 56 4.70 6.47 6.66
N PRO A 57 4.06 7.65 6.55
CA PRO A 57 2.61 7.77 6.59
C PRO A 57 1.91 6.90 5.54
N GLU A 58 2.52 6.74 4.36
CA GLU A 58 2.02 5.89 3.28
C GLU A 58 2.10 4.41 3.63
N ILE A 59 3.23 3.96 4.21
CA ILE A 59 3.37 2.58 4.68
C ILE A 59 2.36 2.31 5.80
N ALA A 60 2.25 3.22 6.77
CA ALA A 60 1.30 3.12 7.87
C ALA A 60 -0.15 3.04 7.36
N TYR A 61 -0.48 3.85 6.35
CA TYR A 61 -1.78 3.79 5.67
C TYR A 61 -2.01 2.42 5.02
N LEU A 62 -1.08 1.92 4.21
CA LEU A 62 -1.22 0.62 3.54
C LEU A 62 -1.32 -0.55 4.54
N VAL A 63 -0.61 -0.48 5.67
CA VAL A 63 -0.74 -1.45 6.76
C VAL A 63 -2.11 -1.36 7.43
N ARG A 64 -2.57 -0.14 7.75
CA ARG A 64 -3.90 0.10 8.36
C ARG A 64 -5.03 -0.38 7.45
N GLU A 65 -4.88 -0.21 6.14
CA GLU A 65 -5.85 -0.68 5.14
C GLU A 65 -5.74 -2.19 4.87
N ASN A 66 -4.92 -2.92 5.63
CA ASN A 66 -4.71 -4.36 5.51
C ASN A 66 -4.19 -4.78 4.12
N ILE A 67 -3.44 -3.91 3.45
CA ILE A 67 -2.84 -4.21 2.13
C ILE A 67 -1.43 -4.77 2.34
N LEU A 68 -0.67 -4.14 3.23
CA LEU A 68 0.67 -4.56 3.61
C LEU A 68 0.71 -5.03 5.06
N PHE A 69 1.71 -5.86 5.34
CA PHE A 69 2.17 -6.23 6.67
C PHE A 69 3.58 -5.68 6.85
N SER A 70 3.84 -5.07 8.01
CA SER A 70 5.17 -4.64 8.42
C SER A 70 5.75 -5.60 9.44
N ASP A 71 6.95 -6.11 9.17
CA ASP A 71 7.77 -6.88 10.11
C ASP A 71 8.86 -5.95 10.69
N PRO A 72 8.69 -5.43 11.92
CA PRO A 72 9.65 -4.52 12.54
C PRO A 72 10.92 -5.20 13.03
N VAL A 73 10.93 -6.54 13.15
CA VAL A 73 12.14 -7.28 13.55
C VAL A 73 13.08 -7.40 12.36
N LYS A 74 12.52 -7.62 11.17
CA LYS A 74 13.30 -7.75 9.92
C LYS A 74 13.42 -6.45 9.14
N CYS A 75 12.70 -5.40 9.55
CA CYS A 75 12.57 -4.14 8.83
C CYS A 75 12.14 -4.35 7.37
N ILE A 76 11.13 -5.21 7.15
CA ILE A 76 10.55 -5.47 5.83
C ILE A 76 9.05 -5.20 5.83
N ILE A 77 8.55 -4.77 4.68
CA ILE A 77 7.14 -4.77 4.33
C ILE A 77 6.87 -5.86 3.30
N LYS A 78 5.69 -6.47 3.36
CA LYS A 78 5.22 -7.45 2.39
C LYS A 78 3.70 -7.36 2.24
N PRO A 79 3.08 -7.83 1.16
CA PRO A 79 1.64 -7.94 1.10
C PRO A 79 1.11 -8.82 2.25
N GLN A 80 -0.06 -8.46 2.79
CA GLN A 80 -0.60 -9.16 3.96
C GLN A 80 -0.90 -10.65 3.68
N SER A 81 -1.20 -10.98 2.43
CA SER A 81 -1.38 -12.34 1.92
C SER A 81 -0.86 -12.49 0.48
N GLN A 82 -0.73 -13.74 0.01
CA GLN A 82 -0.48 -14.00 -1.42
C GLN A 82 -1.61 -13.45 -2.32
N LEU A 83 -2.84 -13.39 -1.81
CA LEU A 83 -3.96 -12.79 -2.55
C LEU A 83 -3.76 -11.28 -2.74
N ASP A 84 -3.25 -10.60 -1.71
CA ASP A 84 -2.91 -9.17 -1.79
C ASP A 84 -1.79 -8.92 -2.78
N LEU A 85 -0.75 -9.76 -2.79
CA LEU A 85 0.35 -9.66 -3.76
C LEU A 85 -0.17 -9.73 -5.21
N LEU A 86 -0.98 -10.74 -5.53
CA LEU A 86 -1.57 -10.89 -6.86
C LEU A 86 -2.48 -9.70 -7.20
N ALA A 87 -3.30 -9.25 -6.25
CA ALA A 87 -4.19 -8.12 -6.44
C ALA A 87 -3.43 -6.82 -6.69
N ILE A 88 -2.35 -6.55 -5.96
CA ILE A 88 -1.47 -5.39 -6.16
C ILE A 88 -0.90 -5.41 -7.59
N ARG A 89 -0.35 -6.55 -8.02
CA ARG A 89 0.19 -6.71 -9.38
C ARG A 89 -0.88 -6.47 -10.45
N ASP A 90 -2.10 -6.97 -10.24
CA ASP A 90 -3.21 -6.75 -11.18
C ASP A 90 -3.67 -5.28 -11.22
N VAL A 91 -3.66 -4.58 -10.07
CA VAL A 91 -3.97 -3.14 -10.01
C VAL A 91 -2.95 -2.33 -10.79
N LEU A 92 -1.65 -2.61 -10.63
CA LEU A 92 -0.57 -1.87 -11.29
C LEU A 92 -0.50 -2.13 -12.81
N LYS A 93 -0.83 -3.35 -13.26
CA LYS A 93 -0.89 -3.67 -14.70
C LYS A 93 -2.02 -2.98 -15.46
N GLY A 94 -3.08 -2.56 -14.75
CA GLY A 94 -4.28 -1.93 -15.31
C GLY A 94 -4.49 -0.49 -14.88
N ALA A 95 -3.45 0.15 -14.33
CA ALA A 95 -3.39 1.58 -14.02
C ALA A 95 -2.92 2.39 -15.24
#